data_AF-A0A7S1TH58-F1
#
_entry.id   AF-A0A7S1TH58-F1
#
_cell.length_a   1.000
_cell.length_b   1.000
_cell.length_c   1.000
_cell.angle_alpha   90.00
_cell.angle_beta   90.00
_cell.angle_gamma   90.00
#
_symmetry.space_group_name_H-M   'P 1'
#
loop_
_entity.id
_entity.type
_entity.pdbx_description
1 polymer ?
#
loop_
_entity_poly.entity_id
_entity_poly.type
_entity_poly.pdbx_seq_one_letter_code
_entity_poly.pdbx_strand_id
1 'polypeptide(L)'
;EKRRARSDISTPRVSVTEAEVIVRYSEVREKYSQALEREKAGKQVQENVREELREIELWEHKAGLDELCLKLGTDLDAGLSSNEHQESLERDGPNVLSPPKITPWYIKVLIQFTNFFSLLLQFGAILCFVG
;
A
#
# COMPACT_ATOMS: atom_id res chain seq x y z
N GLU A 1 -19.19 -13.62 19.68
CA GLU A 1 -17.85 -14.17 19.44
C GLU A 1 -17.61 -14.37 17.94
N LYS A 2 -17.13 -13.34 17.25
CA LYS A 2 -16.63 -13.41 15.87
C LYS A 2 -15.37 -12.55 15.85
N ARG A 3 -14.23 -13.15 16.17
CA ARG A 3 -12.92 -12.51 16.02
C ARG A 3 -12.75 -12.25 14.53
N ARG A 4 -12.91 -10.99 14.10
CA ARG A 4 -12.56 -10.58 12.73
C ARG A 4 -11.05 -10.80 12.60
N ALA A 5 -10.67 -11.75 11.75
CA ALA A 5 -9.31 -11.89 11.29
C ALA A 5 -8.93 -10.56 10.64
N ARG A 6 -8.13 -9.77 11.35
CA ARG A 6 -7.52 -8.54 10.83
C ARG A 6 -6.56 -9.04 9.75
N SER A 7 -6.87 -8.72 8.50
CA SER A 7 -6.10 -9.13 7.33
C SER A 7 -4.62 -8.82 7.58
N ASP A 8 -3.79 -9.86 7.51
CA ASP A 8 -2.35 -9.75 7.63
C ASP A 8 -1.85 -8.62 6.75
N ILE A 9 -1.17 -7.64 7.35
CA ILE A 9 -0.38 -6.60 6.66
C ILE A 9 0.91 -7.24 6.11
N SER A 10 0.80 -8.47 5.61
CA SER A 10 1.82 -9.19 4.86
C SER A 10 1.42 -9.17 3.38
N THR A 11 1.16 -7.99 2.83
CA THR A 11 1.24 -7.86 1.38
C THR A 11 2.72 -7.99 0.99
N PRO A 12 3.07 -8.86 0.04
CA PRO A 12 4.47 -8.96 -0.39
C PRO A 12 4.89 -7.59 -0.91
N ARG A 13 5.96 -7.03 -0.34
CA ARG A 13 6.52 -5.73 -0.71
C ARG A 13 7.15 -5.84 -2.10
N VAL A 14 6.29 -5.80 -3.13
CA VAL A 14 6.68 -5.66 -4.54
C VAL A 14 7.39 -4.33 -4.67
N SER A 15 8.54 -4.32 -5.35
CA SER A 15 9.19 -3.08 -5.77
C SER A 15 8.33 -2.46 -6.87
N VAL A 16 7.23 -1.83 -6.48
CA VAL A 16 6.33 -1.15 -7.40
C VAL A 16 7.10 0.03 -7.97
N THR A 17 7.22 0.08 -9.29
CA THR A 17 7.84 1.23 -9.95
C THR A 17 6.97 2.47 -9.73
N GLU A 18 7.57 3.66 -9.76
CA GLU A 18 6.83 4.92 -9.57
C GLU A 18 5.64 5.06 -10.53
N ALA A 19 5.80 4.56 -11.76
CA ALA A 19 4.72 4.49 -12.75
C ALA A 19 3.57 3.57 -12.33
N GLU A 20 3.85 2.36 -11.84
CA GLU A 20 2.82 1.42 -11.37
C GLU A 20 2.06 1.96 -10.15
N VAL A 21 2.73 2.70 -9.27
CA VAL A 21 2.10 3.38 -8.13
C VAL A 21 1.08 4.40 -8.64
N ILE A 22 1.47 5.26 -9.59
CA ILE A 22 0.60 6.28 -10.18
C ILE A 22 -0.63 5.64 -10.86
N VAL A 23 -0.40 4.59 -11.65
CA VAL A 23 -1.49 3.86 -12.33
C VAL A 23 -2.46 3.29 -11.30
N ARG A 24 -1.95 2.59 -10.28
CA ARG A 24 -2.80 2.01 -9.23
C ARG A 24 -3.60 3.08 -8.49
N TYR A 25 -2.99 4.22 -8.16
CA TYR A 25 -3.69 5.32 -7.51
C TYR A 25 -4.80 5.91 -8.41
N SER A 26 -4.55 6.06 -9.71
CA SER A 26 -5.57 6.55 -10.65
C SER A 26 -6.75 5.59 -10.78
N GLU A 27 -6.48 4.28 -10.89
CA GLU A 27 -7.51 3.25 -11.01
C GLU A 27 -8.40 3.17 -9.76
N VAL A 28 -7.81 3.19 -8.57
CA VAL A 28 -8.56 3.15 -7.29
C VAL A 28 -9.45 4.38 -7.17
N ARG A 29 -8.94 5.56 -7.52
CA ARG A 29 -9.70 6.82 -7.48
C ARG A 29 -10.89 6.83 -8.45
N GLU A 30 -10.71 6.29 -9.65
CA GLU A 30 -11.78 6.18 -10.64
C GLU A 30 -12.86 5.18 -10.23
N LYS A 31 -12.47 4.03 -9.67
CA LYS A 31 -13.42 3.07 -9.11
C LYS A 31 -14.26 3.71 -7.99
N TYR A 32 -13.60 4.47 -7.12
CA TYR A 32 -14.26 5.20 -6.04
C TYR A 32 -15.28 6.22 -6.57
N SER A 33 -14.89 7.07 -7.52
CA SER A 33 -15.78 8.10 -8.08
C SER A 33 -17.00 7.48 -8.77
N GLN A 34 -16.81 6.39 -9.54
CA GLN A 34 -17.90 5.69 -10.20
C GLN A 34 -18.88 5.05 -9.21
N ALA A 35 -18.39 4.50 -8.11
CA ALA A 35 -19.25 3.89 -7.11
C ALA A 35 -20.08 4.94 -6.35
N LEU A 36 -19.46 6.07 -6.01
CA LEU A 36 -20.15 7.21 -5.38
C LEU A 36 -21.28 7.77 -6.28
N GLU A 37 -21.03 7.90 -7.58
CA GLU A 37 -22.05 8.37 -8.53
C GLU A 37 -23.19 7.35 -8.73
N ARG A 38 -22.89 6.04 -8.67
CA ARG A 38 -23.92 4.99 -8.72
C ARG A 38 -24.80 4.99 -7.47
N GLU A 39 -24.20 5.21 -6.30
CA GLU A 39 -24.93 5.35 -5.03
C GLU A 39 -25.83 6.59 -5.05
N LYS A 40 -25.32 7.74 -5.49
CA LYS A 40 -26.13 8.97 -5.67
C LYS A 40 -27.27 8.78 -6.67
N ALA A 41 -27.06 7.99 -7.72
CA ALA A 41 -28.07 7.64 -8.71
C ALA A 41 -29.07 6.56 -8.22
N GLY A 42 -28.98 6.11 -6.97
CA GLY A 42 -29.87 5.10 -6.38
C GLY A 42 -29.75 3.71 -7.01
N LYS A 43 -28.66 3.44 -7.75
CA LYS A 43 -28.41 2.13 -8.37
C LYS A 43 -27.76 1.20 -7.35
N GLN A 44 -28.12 -0.09 -7.40
CA GLN A 44 -27.49 -1.10 -6.55
C GLN A 44 -26.00 -1.20 -6.87
N VAL A 45 -25.17 -0.82 -5.89
CA VAL A 45 -23.72 -1.00 -5.91
C VAL A 45 -23.41 -2.42 -5.41
N GLN A 46 -22.52 -3.14 -6.10
CA GLN A 46 -22.11 -4.47 -5.68
C GLN A 46 -21.48 -4.44 -4.28
N GLU A 47 -21.74 -5.48 -3.47
CA GLU A 47 -21.31 -5.55 -2.07
C GLU A 47 -19.79 -5.47 -1.91
N ASN A 48 -19.02 -6.13 -2.79
CA ASN A 48 -17.55 -6.10 -2.80
C ASN A 48 -17.01 -4.67 -2.99
N VAL A 49 -17.61 -3.90 -3.89
CA VAL A 49 -17.22 -2.50 -4.13
C VAL A 49 -17.56 -1.68 -2.89
N ARG A 50 -18.69 -1.95 -2.24
CA ARG A 50 -19.10 -1.25 -1.02
C ARG A 50 -18.22 -1.56 0.19
N GLU A 51 -17.59 -2.73 0.23
CA GLU A 51 -16.56 -3.05 1.22
C GLU A 51 -15.26 -2.29 0.93
N GLU A 52 -14.77 -2.30 -0.32
CA GLU A 52 -13.59 -1.50 -0.72
C GLU A 52 -13.76 -0.01 -0.43
N LEU A 53 -14.95 0.56 -0.67
CA LEU A 53 -15.24 1.96 -0.35
C LEU A 53 -15.19 2.23 1.16
N ARG A 54 -15.65 1.29 1.98
CA ARG A 54 -15.61 1.40 3.44
C ARG A 54 -14.18 1.35 3.99
N GLU A 55 -13.25 0.69 3.31
CA GLU A 55 -11.84 0.70 3.67
C GLU A 55 -11.15 2.04 3.33
N ILE A 56 -11.68 2.77 2.35
CA ILE A 56 -11.17 4.08 1.92
C ILE A 56 -11.76 5.21 2.78
N GLU A 57 -13.01 5.09 3.21
CA GLU A 57 -13.63 6.05 4.11
C GLU A 57 -13.05 5.98 5.53
N LEU A 58 -12.18 6.94 5.85
CA LEU A 58 -11.70 7.15 7.21
C LEU A 58 -12.85 7.68 8.08
N TRP A 59 -13.23 6.95 9.13
CA TRP A 59 -14.36 7.31 10.00
C TRP A 59 -13.88 7.93 11.32
N GLU A 60 -12.61 7.73 11.70
CA GLU A 60 -12.08 8.08 13.03
C GLU A 60 -12.19 9.58 13.33
N HIS A 61 -12.02 10.43 12.32
CA HIS A 61 -12.08 11.88 12.45
C HIS A 61 -13.51 12.44 12.53
N LYS A 62 -14.54 11.61 12.28
CA LYS A 62 -15.96 11.98 12.36
C LYS A 62 -16.61 11.50 13.66
N ALA A 63 -15.93 10.60 14.39
CA ALA A 63 -16.44 10.00 15.60
C ALA A 63 -16.26 10.91 16.83
N GLY A 64 -17.12 10.71 17.83
CA GLY A 64 -16.95 11.34 19.14
C GLY A 64 -15.76 10.74 19.90
N LEU A 65 -15.19 11.52 20.82
CA LEU A 65 -14.02 11.11 21.62
C LEU A 65 -14.28 9.84 22.44
N ASP A 66 -15.47 9.71 23.06
CA ASP A 66 -15.83 8.54 23.87
C ASP A 66 -15.89 7.26 23.03
N GLU A 67 -16.48 7.33 21.84
CA GLU A 67 -16.56 6.19 20.91
C GLU A 67 -15.17 5.79 20.40
N LEU A 68 -14.31 6.78 20.15
CA LEU A 68 -12.94 6.56 19.71
C LEU A 68 -12.11 5.87 20.80
N CYS A 69 -12.22 6.34 22.04
CA CYS A 69 -11.52 5.75 23.20
C CYS A 69 -11.96 4.32 23.47
N LEU A 70 -13.26 4.03 23.37
CA LEU A 70 -13.79 2.67 23.49
C LEU A 70 -13.28 1.73 22.39
N LYS A 71 -13.17 2.22 21.15
CA LYS A 71 -12.71 1.41 20.01
C LYS A 71 -11.20 1.20 20.02
N LEU A 72 -10.42 2.20 20.42
CA LEU A 72 -8.95 2.12 20.48
C LEU A 72 -8.45 1.50 21.80
N GLY A 73 -9.30 1.39 22.81
CA GLY A 73 -8.93 0.91 24.14
C GLY A 73 -7.97 1.86 24.86
N THR A 74 -8.12 3.17 24.65
CA THR A 74 -7.23 4.21 25.17
C THR A 74 -8.00 5.15 26.10
N ASP A 75 -7.34 5.66 27.14
CA ASP A 75 -7.88 6.73 27.99
C ASP A 75 -7.36 8.10 27.55
N LEU A 76 -8.19 9.14 27.67
CA LEU A 76 -7.82 10.52 27.30
C LEU A 76 -6.91 11.17 28.33
N ASP A 77 -7.12 10.86 29.61
CA ASP A 77 -6.40 11.49 30.72
C ASP A 77 -5.10 10.75 31.05
N ALA A 78 -5.17 9.42 31.19
CA ALA A 78 -4.03 8.60 31.60
C ALA A 78 -3.23 8.00 30.44
N GLY A 79 -3.78 7.99 29.22
CA GLY A 79 -3.15 7.37 28.05
C GLY A 79 -3.09 5.84 28.14
N LEU A 80 -2.04 5.24 27.57
CA LEU A 80 -1.81 3.78 27.57
C LEU A 80 -0.85 3.37 28.69
N SER A 81 -1.02 2.17 29.24
CA SER A 81 -0.06 1.63 30.20
C SER A 81 1.25 1.21 29.51
N SER A 82 2.35 1.21 30.27
CA SER A 82 3.66 0.80 29.72
C SER A 82 3.69 -0.65 29.22
N ASN A 83 2.84 -1.52 29.76
CA ASN A 83 2.75 -2.93 29.36
C ASN A 83 2.00 -3.07 28.02
N GLU A 84 0.85 -2.40 27.89
CA GLU A 84 0.07 -2.35 26.64
C GLU A 84 0.84 -1.70 25.49
N HIS A 85 1.66 -0.69 25.81
CA HIS A 85 2.56 -0.07 24.83
C HIS A 85 3.57 -1.09 24.29
N GLN A 86 4.20 -1.86 25.17
CA GLN A 86 5.19 -2.87 24.79
C GLN A 86 4.53 -4.00 23.95
N GLU A 87 3.36 -4.49 24.36
CA GLU A 87 2.60 -5.50 23.61
C GLU A 87 2.23 -4.99 22.20
N SER A 88 1.80 -3.73 22.10
CA SER A 88 1.47 -3.13 20.80
C SER A 88 2.72 -2.90 19.93
N LEU A 89 3.86 -2.56 20.54
CA LEU A 89 5.13 -2.40 19.84
C LEU A 89 5.64 -3.74 19.28
N GLU A 90 5.49 -4.83 20.03
CA GLU A 90 5.84 -6.18 19.57
C GLU A 90 4.91 -6.68 18.47
N ARG A 91 3.62 -6.31 18.53
CA ARG A 91 2.62 -6.67 17.52
C ARG A 91 2.76 -5.89 16.21
N ASP A 92 2.79 -4.56 16.29
CA ASP A 92 2.69 -3.67 15.13
C ASP A 92 4.07 -3.21 14.61
N GLY A 93 5.10 -3.31 15.45
CA GLY A 93 6.45 -2.83 15.15
C GLY A 93 6.61 -1.33 15.39
N PRO A 94 7.82 -0.79 15.17
CA PRO A 94 8.09 0.63 15.34
C PRO A 94 7.31 1.47 14.32
N ASN A 95 6.73 2.59 14.77
CA ASN A 95 6.05 3.57 13.91
C ASN A 95 7.07 4.39 13.09
N VAL A 96 7.80 3.71 12.20
CA VAL A 96 8.81 4.28 11.31
C VAL A 96 8.54 3.76 9.91
N LEU A 97 8.45 4.67 8.94
CA LEU A 97 8.34 4.29 7.55
C LEU A 97 9.57 3.50 7.13
N SER A 98 9.36 2.27 6.67
CA SER A 98 10.44 1.45 6.14
C SER A 98 11.06 2.15 4.92
N PRO A 99 12.38 2.36 4.87
CA PRO A 99 13.01 2.96 3.71
C PRO A 99 12.78 2.09 2.46
N PRO A 100 12.68 2.71 1.28
CA PRO A 100 12.50 1.97 0.03
C PRO A 100 13.69 1.04 -0.19
N LYS A 101 13.46 -0.11 -0.83
CA LYS A 101 14.54 -1.01 -1.22
C LYS A 101 15.44 -0.30 -2.25
N ILE A 102 16.66 0.02 -1.86
CA ILE A 102 17.62 0.68 -2.75
C ILE A 102 18.32 -0.39 -3.57
N THR A 103 18.20 -0.32 -4.89
CA THR A 103 19.08 -1.07 -5.78
C THR A 103 20.42 -0.32 -5.90
N PRO A 104 21.56 -1.00 -5.75
CA PRO A 104 22.86 -0.37 -5.88
C PRO A 104 23.07 0.14 -7.31
N TRP A 105 23.90 1.18 -7.46
CA TRP A 105 24.04 1.93 -8.70
C TRP A 105 24.52 1.07 -9.89
N TYR A 106 25.41 0.10 -9.65
CA TYR A 106 25.92 -0.77 -10.71
C TYR A 106 24.85 -1.72 -11.27
N ILE A 107 23.87 -2.15 -10.45
CA ILE A 107 22.75 -2.98 -10.94
C ILE A 107 21.85 -2.15 -11.85
N LYS A 108 21.60 -0.88 -11.51
CA LYS A 108 20.81 0.03 -12.36
C LYS A 108 21.46 0.23 -13.72
N VAL A 109 22.79 0.34 -13.75
CA VAL A 109 23.58 0.42 -14.99
C VAL A 109 23.43 -0.86 -15.81
N LEU A 110 23.55 -2.04 -15.21
CA LEU A 110 23.39 -3.33 -15.91
C LEU A 110 21.98 -3.51 -16.51
N ILE A 111 20.94 -3.08 -15.80
CA ILE A 111 19.57 -3.10 -16.34
C ILE A 111 19.47 -2.24 -17.59
N GLN A 112 20.09 -1.05 -17.59
CA GLN A 112 20.13 -0.17 -18.76
C GLN A 112 20.90 -0.78 -19.95
N PHE A 113 21.92 -1.59 -19.69
CA PHE A 113 22.66 -2.35 -20.72
C PHE A 113 21.87 -3.51 -21.34
N THR A 114 20.82 -3.99 -20.67
CA THR A 114 19.94 -5.06 -21.20
C THR A 114 18.77 -4.55 -22.05
N ASN A 115 18.68 -3.24 -22.30
CA ASN A 115 17.68 -2.71 -23.22
C ASN A 115 17.86 -3.26 -24.63
N PHE A 116 16.75 -3.44 -25.35
CA PHE A 116 16.71 -4.04 -26.68
C PHE A 116 17.80 -3.49 -27.63
N PHE A 117 17.93 -2.17 -27.68
CA PHE A 117 18.94 -1.51 -28.51
C PHE A 117 20.38 -1.82 -28.08
N SER A 118 20.65 -1.82 -26.77
CA SER A 118 21.97 -2.13 -26.20
C SER A 118 22.38 -3.59 -26.46
N LEU A 119 21.42 -4.52 -26.47
CA LEU A 119 21.69 -5.92 -26.82
C LEU A 119 22.12 -6.08 -28.28
N LEU A 120 21.47 -5.39 -29.21
CA LEU A 120 21.86 -5.41 -30.64
C LEU A 120 23.31 -4.93 -30.83
N LEU A 121 23.70 -3.87 -30.13
CA LEU A 121 25.07 -3.35 -30.16
C LEU A 121 26.07 -4.33 -29.55
N GLN A 122 25.72 -5.00 -28.46
CA GLN A 122 26.58 -6.00 -27.83
C GLN A 122 26.80 -7.21 -28.76
N PHE A 123 25.76 -7.69 -29.43
CA PHE A 123 25.89 -8.76 -30.43
C PHE A 123 26.74 -8.31 -31.63
N GLY A 124 26.53 -7.08 -32.12
CA GLY A 124 27.34 -6.51 -33.20
C GLY A 124 28.82 -6.42 -32.83
N ALA A 125 29.13 -5.93 -31.62
CA ALA A 125 30.50 -5.87 -31.12
C ALA A 125 31.13 -7.27 -31.03
N ILE A 126 30.41 -8.26 -30.50
CA ILE A 126 30.90 -9.65 -30.44
C ILE A 126 31.16 -10.20 -31.85
N LEU A 127 30.26 -9.95 -32.80
CA LEU A 127 30.39 -10.40 -34.19
C LEU A 127 31.62 -9.77 -34.89
N CYS A 128 31.96 -8.52 -34.56
CA CYS A 128 33.15 -7.83 -35.05
C CYS A 128 34.49 -8.38 -34.50
N PHE A 129 34.49 -9.14 -33.40
CA PHE A 129 35.69 -9.78 -32.86
C PHE A 129 35.88 -11.23 -33.32
N VAL A 130 34.80 -11.88 -33.77
CA VAL A 130 34.79 -13.29 -34.18
C VAL A 130 34.95 -13.45 -35.69
N GLY A 131 34.52 -12.46 -36.48
CA GLY A 131 34.74 -12.40 -37.94
C GLY A 131 36.05 -11.72 -38.30
#